data_AF-A0A3A0DR65-F1
#
_entry.id   AF-A0A3A0DR65-F1
#
_cell.length_a   1.000
_cell.length_b   1.000
_cell.length_c   1.000
_cell.angle_alpha   90.00
_cell.angle_beta   90.00
_cell.angle_gamma   90.00
#
_symmetry.space_group_name_H-M   'P 1'
#
loop_
_entity.id
_entity.type
_entity.pdbx_description
1 polymer ?
#
loop_
_entity_poly.entity_id
_entity_poly.type
_entity_poly.pdbx_seq_one_letter_code
_entity_poly.pdbx_strand_id
1 'polypeptide(L)'
;MTAILIRHGMHVIRQPRGSNLCWAASVAMVMGGSTTITIVRSQAEAAGVRLNANGSLPSGDLPNVQRLASHFRLHVADVRTTPVTLESIRGWLRPGRFAMLGGFNYSGSMTALDHAVTFYAVEGDGTPRGTRVFLADPFNGLFRDDFEHFEEEVMADPHFVLHK
;
A
#
# COMPACT_ATOMS: atom_id res chain seq x y z
N MET A 1 -18.31 -13.16 -15.25
CA MET A 1 -17.10 -12.48 -14.74
C MET A 1 -15.87 -13.18 -15.29
N THR A 2 -14.75 -12.48 -15.42
CA THR A 2 -13.53 -13.02 -16.04
C THR A 2 -12.53 -13.37 -14.96
N ALA A 3 -11.92 -14.56 -15.05
CA ALA A 3 -10.82 -14.94 -14.19
C ALA A 3 -9.72 -13.85 -14.19
N ILE A 4 -9.14 -13.58 -13.03
CA ILE A 4 -8.11 -12.58 -12.83
C ILE A 4 -6.81 -13.29 -12.48
N LEU A 5 -5.73 -12.92 -13.16
CA LEU A 5 -4.38 -13.31 -12.80
C LEU A 5 -3.43 -12.16 -13.13
N ILE A 6 -3.05 -11.40 -12.11
CA ILE A 6 -2.00 -10.39 -12.21
C ILE A 6 -1.01 -10.67 -11.09
N ARG A 7 0.28 -10.81 -11.41
CA ARG A 7 1.32 -11.12 -10.44
C ARG A 7 2.63 -10.43 -10.83
N HIS A 8 3.21 -9.73 -9.86
CA HIS A 8 4.50 -9.07 -9.99
C HIS A 8 5.54 -9.72 -9.10
N GLY A 9 6.81 -9.64 -9.49
CA GLY A 9 7.92 -10.00 -8.62
C GLY A 9 7.93 -9.12 -7.37
N MET A 10 8.06 -9.74 -6.19
CA MET A 10 8.07 -9.04 -4.92
C MET A 10 9.33 -9.38 -4.12
N HIS A 11 10.04 -8.34 -3.69
CA HIS A 11 11.09 -8.41 -2.69
C HIS A 11 10.64 -7.58 -1.50
N VAL A 12 10.41 -8.24 -0.36
CA VAL A 12 9.89 -7.57 0.84
C VAL A 12 10.97 -6.71 1.46
N ILE A 13 10.70 -5.41 1.56
CA ILE A 13 11.53 -4.47 2.30
C ILE A 13 10.95 -4.34 3.71
N ARG A 14 11.67 -4.87 4.70
CA ARG A 14 11.24 -4.81 6.11
C ARG A 14 11.51 -3.43 6.68
N GLN A 15 10.54 -2.86 7.40
CA GLN A 15 10.80 -1.66 8.19
C GLN A 15 11.66 -2.01 9.42
N PRO A 16 12.52 -1.09 9.91
CA PRO A 16 13.19 -1.26 11.19
C PRO A 16 12.18 -1.44 12.34
N ARG A 17 12.48 -2.34 13.28
CA ARG A 17 11.62 -2.55 14.46
C ARG A 17 11.48 -1.25 15.27
N GLY A 18 10.26 -0.94 15.69
CA GLY A 18 9.95 0.28 16.44
C GLY A 18 9.95 1.57 15.63
N SER A 19 10.04 1.51 14.30
CA SER A 19 9.95 2.68 13.41
C SER A 19 8.57 2.80 12.75
N ASN A 20 8.19 4.01 12.34
CA ASN A 20 6.96 4.28 11.58
C ASN A 20 7.24 4.49 10.09
N LEU A 21 8.09 3.64 9.51
CA LEU A 21 8.60 3.77 8.14
C LEU A 21 7.93 2.79 7.16
N CYS A 22 6.75 2.25 7.50
CA CYS A 22 5.98 1.37 6.63
C CYS A 22 5.67 2.02 5.29
N TRP A 23 5.35 3.31 5.28
CA TRP A 23 5.10 4.07 4.05
C TRP A 23 6.32 4.09 3.13
N ALA A 24 7.52 4.33 3.67
CA ALA A 24 8.74 4.43 2.90
C ALA A 24 9.17 3.06 2.35
N ALA A 25 9.00 2.01 3.16
CA ALA A 25 9.21 0.63 2.73
C ALA A 25 8.23 0.24 1.61
N SER A 26 6.95 0.57 1.75
CA SER A 26 5.94 0.27 0.74
C SER A 26 6.16 1.03 -0.57
N VAL A 27 6.52 2.31 -0.52
CA VAL A 27 6.91 3.07 -1.73
C VAL A 27 8.17 2.46 -2.37
N ALA A 28 9.18 2.08 -1.58
CA ALA A 28 10.37 1.43 -2.11
C ALA A 28 10.02 0.09 -2.81
N MET A 29 9.08 -0.68 -2.24
CA MET A 29 8.56 -1.90 -2.86
C MET A 29 7.79 -1.61 -4.14
N VAL A 30 7.02 -0.51 -4.24
CA VAL A 30 6.36 -0.11 -5.50
C VAL A 30 7.40 0.23 -6.58
N MET A 31 8.39 1.05 -6.24
CA MET A 31 9.45 1.47 -7.16
C MET A 31 10.28 0.29 -7.66
N GLY A 32 10.68 -0.63 -6.75
CA GLY A 32 11.53 -1.77 -7.05
C GLY A 32 12.98 -1.42 -7.32
N GLY A 33 13.70 -2.36 -7.94
CA GLY A 33 15.13 -2.23 -8.22
C GLY A 33 15.94 -2.10 -6.93
N SER A 34 16.87 -1.14 -6.92
CA SER A 34 17.74 -0.83 -5.77
C SER A 34 17.15 0.21 -4.80
N THR A 35 15.87 0.53 -4.91
CA THR A 35 15.22 1.54 -4.05
C THR A 35 15.12 1.03 -2.62
N THR A 36 15.58 1.83 -1.65
CA THR A 36 15.58 1.49 -0.22
C THR A 36 14.75 2.48 0.58
N ILE A 37 14.42 2.13 1.84
CA ILE A 37 13.74 3.04 2.79
C ILE A 37 14.49 4.37 2.92
N THR A 38 15.82 4.32 3.04
CA THR A 38 16.66 5.51 3.18
C THR A 38 16.59 6.41 1.96
N ILE A 39 16.64 5.82 0.75
CA ILE A 39 16.49 6.58 -0.50
C ILE A 39 15.12 7.25 -0.54
N VAL A 40 14.04 6.49 -0.28
CA VAL A 40 12.67 7.04 -0.31
C VAL A 40 12.50 8.18 0.67
N ARG A 41 12.97 8.00 1.90
CA ARG A 41 12.85 9.01 2.95
C ARG A 41 13.62 10.29 2.59
N SER A 42 14.88 10.16 2.18
CA SER A 42 15.71 11.31 1.80
C SER A 42 15.12 12.08 0.62
N GLN A 43 14.61 11.36 -0.38
CA GLN A 43 13.95 11.95 -1.54
C GLN A 43 12.61 12.61 -1.19
N ALA A 44 11.81 12.01 -0.30
CA ALA A 44 10.58 12.62 0.20
C ALA A 44 10.86 13.92 0.96
N GLU A 45 11.84 13.92 1.87
CA GLU A 45 12.27 15.13 2.59
C GLU A 45 12.76 16.22 1.61
N ALA A 46 13.55 15.85 0.59
CA ALA A 46 14.01 16.78 -0.45
C ALA A 46 12.86 17.32 -1.33
N ALA A 47 11.79 16.56 -1.50
CA ALA A 47 10.56 16.97 -2.17
C ALA A 47 9.64 17.84 -1.26
N GLY A 48 10.08 18.13 -0.04
CA GLY A 48 9.30 18.89 0.94
C GLY A 48 8.11 18.11 1.49
N VAL A 49 8.11 16.78 1.44
CA VAL A 49 7.09 15.94 2.11
C VAL A 49 7.24 16.14 3.62
N ARG A 50 6.15 16.52 4.27
CA ARG A 50 6.06 16.66 5.72
C ARG A 50 6.01 15.29 6.37
N LEU A 51 6.84 15.10 7.39
CA LEU A 51 6.83 13.93 8.25
C LEU A 51 6.48 14.35 9.68
N ASN A 52 5.79 13.48 10.41
CA ASN A 52 5.62 13.62 11.85
C ASN A 52 6.96 13.44 12.57
N ALA A 53 7.05 13.87 13.83
CA ALA A 53 8.28 13.74 14.63
C ALA A 53 8.77 12.29 14.78
N ASN A 54 7.86 11.32 14.70
CA ASN A 54 8.15 9.88 14.77
C ASN A 54 8.49 9.24 13.40
N GLY A 55 8.60 10.05 12.33
CA GLY A 55 8.93 9.64 10.97
C GLY A 55 7.77 9.13 10.11
N SER A 56 6.54 9.07 10.64
CA SER A 56 5.38 8.68 9.86
C SER A 56 4.90 9.81 8.93
N LEU A 57 4.12 9.46 7.91
CA LEU A 57 3.34 10.44 7.16
C LEU A 57 2.15 10.92 8.03
N PRO A 58 1.78 12.21 7.97
CA PRO A 58 0.50 12.68 8.48
C PRO A 58 -0.67 11.95 7.77
N SER A 59 -1.50 11.28 8.56
CA SER A 59 -2.65 10.52 8.06
C SER A 59 -3.67 11.44 7.37
N GLY A 60 -4.26 10.97 6.27
CA GLY A 60 -5.28 11.72 5.53
C GLY A 60 -4.83 13.02 4.83
N ASP A 61 -3.54 13.38 4.84
CA ASP A 61 -2.99 14.60 4.21
C ASP A 61 -2.74 14.40 2.70
N LEU A 62 -3.80 14.54 1.90
CA LEU A 62 -3.76 14.35 0.44
C LEU A 62 -2.70 15.25 -0.25
N PRO A 63 -2.60 16.57 0.03
CA PRO A 63 -1.56 17.40 -0.57
C PRO A 63 -0.13 16.93 -0.28
N ASN A 64 0.10 16.33 0.89
CA ASN A 64 1.40 15.76 1.25
C ASN A 64 1.70 14.46 0.49
N VAL A 65 0.70 13.58 0.34
CA VAL A 65 0.81 12.33 -0.42
C VAL A 65 0.96 12.61 -1.93
N GLN A 66 0.30 13.64 -2.46
CA GLN A 66 0.47 14.08 -3.84
C GLN A 66 1.89 14.59 -4.13
N ARG A 67 2.52 15.32 -3.19
CA ARG A 67 3.94 15.72 -3.31
C ARG A 67 4.86 14.51 -3.36
N LEU A 68 4.63 13.54 -2.47
CA LEU A 68 5.36 12.28 -2.47
C LEU A 68 5.22 11.57 -3.83
N ALA A 69 3.98 11.36 -4.28
CA ALA A 69 3.71 10.66 -5.53
C ALA A 69 4.33 11.35 -6.75
N SER A 70 4.18 12.68 -6.85
CA SER A 70 4.78 13.48 -7.93
C SER A 70 6.30 13.29 -8.00
N HIS A 71 6.98 13.30 -6.85
CA HIS A 71 8.43 13.10 -6.80
C HIS A 71 8.84 11.71 -7.34
N PHE A 72 8.09 10.66 -6.98
CA PHE A 72 8.34 9.29 -7.43
C PHE A 72 7.69 8.94 -8.77
N ARG A 73 7.07 9.90 -9.46
CA ARG A 73 6.28 9.69 -10.70
C ARG A 73 5.21 8.61 -10.54
N LEU A 74 4.53 8.65 -9.41
CA LEU A 74 3.40 7.80 -9.08
C LEU A 74 2.10 8.60 -9.21
N HIS A 75 1.02 7.87 -9.46
CA HIS A 75 -0.35 8.35 -9.35
C HIS A 75 -0.86 8.16 -7.92
N VAL A 76 -1.73 9.08 -7.49
CA VAL A 76 -2.48 8.97 -6.23
C VAL A 76 -3.95 8.75 -6.55
N ALA A 77 -4.55 7.72 -5.96
CA ALA A 77 -6.00 7.63 -5.85
C ALA A 77 -6.42 7.89 -4.39
N ASP A 78 -7.36 8.81 -4.18
CA ASP A 78 -8.00 9.01 -2.87
C ASP A 78 -9.14 8.00 -2.74
N VAL A 79 -8.87 6.91 -2.01
CA VAL A 79 -9.80 5.78 -1.91
C VAL A 79 -10.95 6.03 -0.93
N ARG A 80 -10.92 7.14 -0.19
CA ARG A 80 -12.12 7.64 0.52
C ARG A 80 -13.18 8.16 -0.45
N THR A 81 -12.79 8.46 -1.69
CA THR A 81 -13.69 8.89 -2.78
C THR A 81 -13.72 7.90 -3.95
N THR A 82 -12.87 6.88 -3.94
CA THR A 82 -12.77 5.85 -4.98
C THR A 82 -12.98 4.48 -4.37
N PRO A 83 -14.07 3.76 -4.69
CA PRO A 83 -14.31 2.43 -4.14
C PRO A 83 -13.14 1.46 -4.38
N VAL A 84 -12.70 0.78 -3.31
CA VAL A 84 -11.70 -0.29 -3.39
C VAL A 84 -12.41 -1.56 -3.83
N THR A 85 -12.56 -1.76 -5.13
CA THR A 85 -13.14 -2.99 -5.70
C THR A 85 -12.07 -3.86 -6.35
N LEU A 86 -12.42 -5.10 -6.68
CA LEU A 86 -11.56 -5.95 -7.52
C LEU A 86 -11.18 -5.28 -8.85
N GLU A 87 -12.07 -4.48 -9.44
CA GLU A 87 -11.78 -3.74 -10.67
C GLU A 87 -10.75 -2.64 -10.42
N SER A 88 -10.90 -1.85 -9.35
CA SER A 88 -9.92 -0.83 -8.96
C SER A 88 -8.55 -1.46 -8.67
N ILE A 89 -8.50 -2.54 -7.89
CA ILE A 89 -7.26 -3.28 -7.59
C ILE A 89 -6.61 -3.81 -8.87
N ARG A 90 -7.40 -4.39 -9.78
CA ARG A 90 -6.92 -4.83 -11.08
C ARG A 90 -6.35 -3.67 -11.90
N GLY A 91 -7.01 -2.52 -11.89
CA GLY A 91 -6.56 -1.29 -12.54
C GLY A 91 -5.21 -0.82 -12.01
N TRP A 92 -5.08 -0.70 -10.68
CA TRP A 92 -3.84 -0.27 -10.03
C TRP A 92 -2.71 -1.30 -10.15
N LEU A 93 -3.03 -2.60 -10.21
CA LEU A 93 -2.03 -3.66 -10.40
C LEU A 93 -1.57 -3.84 -11.84
N ARG A 94 -2.32 -3.41 -12.85
CA ARG A 94 -1.91 -3.58 -14.26
C ARG A 94 -0.53 -2.98 -14.58
N PRO A 95 -0.21 -1.73 -14.21
CA PRO A 95 1.08 -1.13 -14.53
C PRO A 95 2.21 -1.60 -13.61
N GLY A 96 1.91 -2.24 -12.48
CA GLY A 96 2.90 -2.71 -11.53
C GLY A 96 2.31 -2.97 -10.15
N ARG A 97 3.17 -2.93 -9.13
CA ARG A 97 2.76 -2.99 -7.72
C ARG A 97 2.17 -1.64 -7.31
N PHE A 98 1.36 -1.64 -6.26
CA PHE A 98 0.89 -0.40 -5.65
C PHE A 98 0.98 -0.46 -4.12
N ALA A 99 1.11 0.69 -3.48
CA ALA A 99 1.06 0.81 -2.02
C ALA A 99 -0.30 1.37 -1.62
N MET A 100 -0.91 0.80 -0.59
CA MET A 100 -2.11 1.32 0.06
C MET A 100 -1.72 1.87 1.42
N LEU A 101 -2.19 3.07 1.73
CA LEU A 101 -1.97 3.78 2.98
C LEU A 101 -3.33 3.95 3.68
N GLY A 102 -3.39 3.67 4.98
CA GLY A 102 -4.60 3.86 5.77
C GLY A 102 -4.60 3.03 7.05
N GLY A 103 -5.76 2.92 7.68
CA GLY A 103 -5.99 2.10 8.86
C GLY A 103 -6.22 0.63 8.50
N PHE A 104 -5.50 -0.27 9.18
CA PHE A 104 -5.65 -1.72 9.06
C PHE A 104 -5.91 -2.38 10.42
N ASN A 105 -6.83 -3.34 10.44
CA ASN A 105 -7.11 -4.17 11.59
C ASN A 105 -6.17 -5.37 11.60
N TYR A 106 -5.22 -5.35 12.53
CA TYR A 106 -4.35 -6.50 12.80
C TYR A 106 -4.86 -7.27 14.01
N SER A 107 -4.80 -8.60 13.92
CA SER A 107 -5.12 -9.48 15.04
C SER A 107 -4.33 -9.07 16.30
N GLY A 108 -5.05 -8.84 17.40
CA GLY A 108 -4.47 -8.39 18.67
C GLY A 108 -4.38 -6.87 18.87
N SER A 109 -4.78 -6.06 17.87
CA SER A 109 -4.98 -4.62 18.05
C SER A 109 -6.46 -4.33 18.32
N MET A 110 -6.77 -3.53 19.34
CA MET A 110 -8.16 -3.09 19.61
C MET A 110 -8.63 -1.98 18.66
N THR A 111 -7.70 -1.35 17.95
CA THR A 111 -7.96 -0.23 17.04
C THR A 111 -7.21 -0.43 15.73
N ALA A 112 -7.78 0.06 14.62
CA ALA A 112 -7.05 0.15 13.36
C ALA A 112 -5.74 0.91 13.54
N LEU A 113 -4.66 0.40 12.95
CA LEU A 113 -3.35 1.04 12.96
C LEU A 113 -3.11 1.70 11.61
N ASP A 114 -2.74 2.98 11.63
CA ASP A 114 -2.26 3.67 10.45
C ASP A 114 -0.98 2.98 9.94
N HIS A 115 -1.07 2.42 8.75
CA HIS A 115 -0.04 1.59 8.17
C HIS A 115 -0.01 1.71 6.65
N ALA A 116 1.00 1.10 6.03
CA ALA A 116 1.08 1.00 4.59
C ALA A 116 1.51 -0.40 4.16
N VAL A 117 0.75 -1.01 3.25
CA VAL A 117 1.01 -2.33 2.67
C VAL A 117 1.19 -2.21 1.16
N THR A 118 1.92 -3.15 0.55
CA THR A 118 2.14 -3.16 -0.91
C THR A 118 1.46 -4.36 -1.55
N PHE A 119 0.53 -4.11 -2.47
CA PHE A 119 -0.09 -5.15 -3.27
C PHE A 119 0.81 -5.54 -4.44
N TYR A 120 0.89 -6.84 -4.72
CA TYR A 120 1.72 -7.35 -5.80
C TYR A 120 1.08 -8.45 -6.64
N ALA A 121 -0.04 -9.03 -6.19
CA ALA A 121 -0.81 -9.93 -7.02
C ALA A 121 -2.30 -9.91 -6.66
N VAL A 122 -3.12 -10.29 -7.63
CA VAL A 122 -4.53 -10.64 -7.47
C VAL A 122 -4.82 -11.84 -8.38
N GLU A 123 -5.44 -12.88 -7.83
CA GLU A 123 -5.73 -14.12 -8.57
C GLU A 123 -7.08 -14.73 -8.18
N GLY A 124 -7.86 -15.21 -9.14
CA GLY A 124 -9.15 -15.86 -8.86
C GLY A 124 -10.15 -15.87 -9.99
N ASP A 125 -11.40 -16.17 -9.67
CA ASP A 125 -12.53 -16.24 -10.63
C ASP A 125 -13.17 -14.87 -10.94
N GLY A 126 -12.73 -13.81 -10.26
CA GLY A 126 -13.24 -12.44 -10.40
C GLY A 126 -14.40 -12.11 -9.45
N THR A 127 -14.80 -13.01 -8.56
CA THR A 127 -15.75 -12.75 -7.48
C THR A 127 -15.04 -12.40 -6.16
N PRO A 128 -15.66 -11.65 -5.22
CA PRO A 128 -15.03 -11.31 -3.94
C PRO A 128 -14.56 -12.52 -3.11
N ARG A 129 -15.32 -13.62 -3.14
CA ARG A 129 -15.00 -14.87 -2.41
C ARG A 129 -14.06 -15.80 -3.15
N GLY A 130 -14.09 -15.78 -4.48
CA GLY A 130 -13.25 -16.63 -5.32
C GLY A 130 -11.95 -15.96 -5.78
N THR A 131 -11.66 -14.75 -5.27
CA THR A 131 -10.47 -13.97 -5.63
C THR A 131 -9.65 -13.62 -4.41
N ARG A 132 -8.34 -13.84 -4.53
CA ARG A 132 -7.35 -13.56 -3.49
C ARG A 132 -6.50 -12.37 -3.86
N VAL A 133 -6.16 -11.57 -2.86
CA VAL A 133 -5.19 -10.48 -2.94
C VAL A 133 -3.90 -10.88 -2.23
N PHE A 134 -2.78 -10.41 -2.76
CA PHE A 134 -1.45 -10.71 -2.23
C PHE A 134 -0.71 -9.43 -1.92
N LEU A 135 -0.21 -9.36 -0.69
CA LEU A 135 0.32 -8.14 -0.11
C LEU A 135 1.66 -8.41 0.58
N ALA A 136 2.50 -7.39 0.58
CA ALA A 136 3.71 -7.32 1.37
C ALA A 136 3.52 -6.24 2.45
N ASP A 137 3.53 -6.67 3.69
CA ASP A 137 3.54 -5.84 4.88
C ASP A 137 4.99 -5.60 5.32
N PRO A 138 5.47 -4.35 5.40
CA PRO A 138 6.81 -4.03 5.90
C PRO A 138 7.12 -4.59 7.30
N PHE A 139 6.11 -4.80 8.13
CA PHE A 139 6.25 -5.36 9.48
C PHE A 139 6.05 -6.88 9.50
N ASN A 140 4.96 -7.38 8.90
CA ASN A 140 4.57 -8.81 9.00
C ASN A 140 5.15 -9.69 7.88
N GLY A 141 5.42 -9.14 6.70
CA GLY A 141 5.98 -9.86 5.56
C GLY A 141 4.96 -10.13 4.47
N LEU A 142 5.14 -11.22 3.73
CA LEU A 142 4.17 -11.62 2.72
C LEU A 142 2.93 -12.20 3.40
N PHE A 143 1.77 -11.71 2.98
CA PHE A 143 0.48 -12.29 3.33
C PHE A 143 -0.44 -12.33 2.12
N ARG A 144 -1.45 -13.18 2.20
CA ARG A 144 -2.50 -13.31 1.20
C ARG A 144 -3.82 -13.45 1.92
N ASP A 145 -4.87 -12.98 1.28
CA ASP A 145 -6.20 -13.02 1.85
C ASP A 145 -7.25 -13.16 0.74
N ASP A 146 -8.42 -13.68 1.08
CA ASP A 146 -9.58 -13.60 0.21
C ASP A 146 -10.06 -12.15 0.18
N PHE A 147 -10.50 -11.66 -0.99
CA PHE A 147 -10.79 -10.24 -1.16
C PHE A 147 -11.93 -9.75 -0.25
N GLU A 148 -13.00 -10.54 -0.09
CA GLU A 148 -14.10 -10.23 0.83
C GLU A 148 -13.60 -10.07 2.27
N HIS A 149 -12.82 -11.03 2.78
CA HIS A 149 -12.26 -10.94 4.14
C HIS A 149 -11.30 -9.76 4.29
N PHE A 150 -10.44 -9.50 3.30
CA PHE A 150 -9.57 -8.34 3.33
C PHE A 150 -10.36 -7.02 3.38
N GLU A 151 -11.41 -6.91 2.56
CA GLU A 151 -12.23 -5.71 2.46
C GLU A 151 -13.05 -5.47 3.73
N GLU A 152 -13.65 -6.52 4.30
CA GLU A 152 -14.58 -6.41 5.42
C GLU A 152 -13.87 -6.37 6.79
N GLU A 153 -12.80 -7.15 6.96
CA GLU A 153 -12.20 -7.40 8.28
C GLU A 153 -10.84 -6.73 8.45
N VAL A 154 -10.02 -6.66 7.38
CA VAL A 154 -8.63 -6.19 7.47
C VAL A 154 -8.50 -4.70 7.15
N MET A 155 -9.17 -4.23 6.10
CA MET A 155 -9.11 -2.85 5.64
C MET A 155 -10.13 -1.99 6.41
N ALA A 156 -9.65 -1.22 7.40
CA ALA A 156 -10.54 -0.49 8.31
C ALA A 156 -10.86 0.93 7.82
N ASP A 157 -9.84 1.68 7.40
CA ASP A 157 -9.99 3.07 6.94
C ASP A 157 -8.90 3.40 5.90
N PRO A 158 -9.05 2.95 4.65
CA PRO A 158 -8.04 3.18 3.63
C PRO A 158 -8.07 4.66 3.20
N HIS A 159 -6.90 5.30 3.11
CA HIS A 159 -6.78 6.73 2.76
C HIS A 159 -6.39 6.92 1.30
N PHE A 160 -5.28 6.30 0.89
CA PHE A 160 -4.68 6.57 -0.42
C PHE A 160 -4.07 5.32 -1.05
N VAL A 161 -4.04 5.29 -2.37
CA VAL A 161 -3.25 4.34 -3.16
C VAL A 161 -2.20 5.08 -3.96
N LEU A 162 -0.96 4.58 -3.93
CA LEU A 162 0.17 5.02 -4.73
C LEU A 162 0.51 3.94 -5.76
N HIS A 163 0.33 4.22 -7.05
CA HIS A 163 0.56 3.27 -8.13
C HIS A 163 1.32 3.89 -9.31
N LYS A 164 1.88 3.06 -10.19
CA LYS A 164 2.54 3.49 -11.43
C LYS A 164 1.54 3.91 -12.50
#